data_AF-A0A3B3T402-F1
#
_entry.id   AF-A0A3B3T402-F1
#
_cell.length_a   1.000
_cell.length_b   1.000
_cell.length_c   1.000
_cell.angle_alpha   90.00
_cell.angle_beta   90.00
_cell.angle_gamma   90.00
#
_symmetry.space_group_name_H-M   'P 1'
#
loop_
_entity.id
_entity.type
_entity.pdbx_description
1 polymer ?
#
loop_
_entity_poly.entity_id
_entity_poly.type
_entity_poly.pdbx_seq_one_letter_code
_entity_poly.pdbx_strand_id
1 'polypeptide(L)'
;MSALVAARMRHVPLAPGSDWRDLPNIEVRLPDGTTTKKLRYTHLDKKNGRSSTGSLRGVCTCAEGKPCDPADRQFNTLIPWCLPHTGNRHNHWAGLYGRLEWDGFFSTTVTNPEPMGKQGRVLHPEQHRVVSVRECSRSQGFPDTYRFFGNVLDKHRQVGNAVPPPLSKAIGLELKKCVLEKMKENPVGLTDPVKQEKLELSD
;
A
#
# COMPACT_ATOMS: atom_id res chain seq x y z
N MET A 1 -2.58 11.86 9.17
CA MET A 1 -3.81 11.11 8.81
C MET A 1 -5.02 11.85 9.35
N SER A 2 -6.14 11.87 8.63
CA SER A 2 -7.38 12.50 9.12
C SER A 2 -8.03 11.71 10.25
N ALA A 3 -8.88 12.35 11.05
CA ALA A 3 -9.58 11.72 12.17
C ALA A 3 -10.40 10.49 11.74
N LEU A 4 -11.10 10.58 10.61
CA LEU A 4 -11.89 9.48 10.04
C LEU A 4 -11.01 8.28 9.66
N VAL A 5 -9.85 8.53 9.04
CA VAL A 5 -8.94 7.46 8.63
C VAL A 5 -8.31 6.79 9.85
N ALA A 6 -7.94 7.56 10.87
CA ALA A 6 -7.46 7.02 12.14
C ALA A 6 -8.53 6.16 12.84
N ALA A 7 -9.80 6.60 12.83
CA ALA A 7 -10.91 5.82 13.36
C ALA A 7 -11.08 4.49 12.62
N ARG A 8 -11.00 4.49 11.28
CA ARG A 8 -11.03 3.25 10.49
C ARG A 8 -9.93 2.28 10.90
N MET A 9 -8.68 2.75 10.97
CA MET A 9 -7.55 1.90 11.36
C MET A 9 -7.71 1.25 12.73
N ARG A 10 -8.36 1.93 13.68
CA ARG A 10 -8.63 1.38 15.02
C ARG A 10 -9.65 0.26 14.99
N HIS A 11 -10.59 0.30 14.05
CA HIS A 11 -11.67 -0.67 13.93
C HIS A 11 -11.37 -1.84 12.97
N VAL A 12 -10.23 -1.82 12.26
CA VAL A 12 -9.75 -3.01 11.56
C VAL A 12 -9.26 -4.02 12.61
N PRO A 13 -9.82 -5.23 12.70
CA PRO A 13 -9.42 -6.22 13.68
C PRO A 13 -7.94 -6.60 13.59
N LEU A 14 -7.41 -7.24 14.63
CA LEU A 14 -6.02 -7.71 14.67
C LEU A 14 -5.85 -9.13 14.10
N ALA A 15 -6.96 -9.81 13.75
CA ALA A 15 -6.91 -11.13 13.17
C ALA A 15 -6.16 -11.10 11.82
N PRO A 16 -5.30 -12.08 11.51
CA PRO A 16 -4.65 -12.19 10.20
C PRO A 16 -5.68 -12.14 9.06
N GLY A 17 -5.33 -11.48 7.96
CA GLY A 17 -6.21 -11.28 6.81
C GLY A 17 -7.20 -10.12 6.93
N SER A 18 -7.32 -9.46 8.09
CA SER A 18 -8.30 -8.38 8.32
C SER A 18 -8.05 -7.15 7.44
N ASP A 19 -9.12 -6.59 6.89
CA ASP A 19 -9.10 -5.38 6.07
C ASP A 19 -10.39 -4.54 6.17
N TRP A 20 -10.66 -3.65 5.19
CA TRP A 20 -11.83 -2.79 5.21
C TRP A 20 -13.17 -3.53 5.30
N ARG A 21 -13.24 -4.78 4.83
CA ARG A 21 -14.47 -5.60 4.83
C ARG A 21 -14.92 -5.95 6.24
N ASP A 22 -13.99 -5.90 7.19
CA ASP A 22 -14.22 -6.19 8.61
C ASP A 22 -14.61 -4.93 9.41
N LEU A 23 -14.67 -3.76 8.77
CA LEU A 23 -15.08 -2.53 9.44
C LEU A 23 -16.55 -2.63 9.89
N PRO A 24 -16.86 -2.27 11.15
CA PRO A 24 -18.23 -2.28 11.64
C PRO A 24 -19.04 -1.11 11.05
N ASN A 25 -20.32 -1.36 10.73
CA ASN A 25 -21.22 -0.32 10.26
C ASN A 25 -21.88 0.44 11.44
N ILE A 26 -21.10 1.25 12.15
CA ILE A 26 -21.50 1.97 13.36
C ILE A 26 -21.22 3.47 13.27
N GLU A 27 -21.86 4.24 14.15
CA GLU A 27 -21.54 5.66 14.36
C GLU A 27 -20.42 5.77 15.40
N VAL A 28 -19.45 6.65 15.13
CA VAL A 28 -18.28 6.85 15.99
C VAL A 28 -18.05 8.35 16.12
N ARG A 29 -17.89 8.82 17.35
CA ARG A 29 -17.45 10.19 17.62
C ARG A 29 -15.95 10.30 17.37
N LEU A 30 -15.56 11.20 16.47
CA LEU A 30 -14.19 11.41 16.05
C LEU A 30 -13.47 12.43 16.96
N PRO A 31 -12.12 12.38 17.03
CA PRO A 31 -11.33 13.35 17.80
C PRO A 31 -11.49 14.81 17.38
N ASP A 32 -11.90 15.07 16.14
CA ASP A 32 -12.17 16.43 15.63
C ASP A 32 -13.56 16.95 16.03
N GLY A 33 -14.30 16.20 16.86
CA GLY A 33 -15.64 16.55 17.34
C GLY A 33 -16.76 16.10 16.39
N THR A 34 -16.46 15.73 15.15
CA THR A 34 -17.47 15.23 14.22
C THR A 34 -17.90 13.81 14.56
N THR A 35 -19.06 13.36 14.07
CA THR A 35 -19.55 11.98 14.26
C THR A 35 -19.79 11.33 12.91
N THR A 36 -19.31 10.10 12.75
CA THR A 36 -19.54 9.33 11.52
C THR A 36 -20.98 8.87 11.42
N LYS A 37 -21.50 8.79 10.20
CA LYS A 37 -22.82 8.20 9.93
C LYS A 37 -22.66 6.70 9.63
N LYS A 38 -23.70 5.91 9.88
CA LYS A 38 -23.78 4.55 9.33
C LYS A 38 -23.88 4.61 7.80
N LEU A 39 -23.18 3.72 7.12
CA LEU A 39 -23.35 3.50 5.70
C LEU A 39 -24.73 2.89 5.44
N ARG A 40 -25.51 3.51 4.57
CA ARG A 40 -26.82 3.04 4.16
C ARG A 40 -26.72 2.22 2.88
N TYR A 41 -27.31 1.03 2.91
CA TYR A 41 -27.46 0.16 1.74
C TYR A 41 -28.90 0.32 1.22
N THR A 42 -29.05 1.08 0.14
CA THR A 42 -30.35 1.56 -0.37
C THR A 42 -30.83 0.80 -1.61
N HIS A 43 -29.98 -0.02 -2.22
CA HIS A 43 -30.29 -0.71 -3.48
C HIS A 43 -30.09 -2.22 -3.39
N LEU A 44 -30.81 -2.95 -4.24
CA LEU A 44 -30.52 -4.37 -4.43
C LEU A 44 -29.19 -4.52 -5.17
N ASP A 45 -28.31 -5.39 -4.69
CA ASP A 45 -27.16 -5.82 -5.47
C ASP A 45 -27.55 -7.10 -6.21
N LYS A 46 -27.70 -7.02 -7.54
CA LYS A 46 -28.13 -8.18 -8.35
C LYS A 46 -27.14 -9.34 -8.28
N LYS A 47 -25.84 -9.08 -8.05
CA LYS A 47 -24.80 -10.11 -7.98
C LYS A 47 -24.71 -10.71 -6.58
N ASN A 48 -24.74 -9.86 -5.56
CA ASN A 48 -24.50 -10.28 -4.17
C ASN A 48 -25.78 -10.59 -3.38
N GLY A 49 -26.96 -10.33 -3.94
CA GLY A 49 -28.25 -10.56 -3.30
C GLY A 49 -28.45 -9.73 -2.03
N ARG A 50 -29.07 -10.35 -1.03
CA ARG A 50 -29.30 -9.77 0.31
C ARG A 50 -28.41 -10.45 1.35
N SER A 51 -28.25 -9.82 2.51
CA SER A 51 -27.65 -10.50 3.67
C SER A 51 -28.57 -11.62 4.18
N SER A 52 -28.05 -12.46 5.07
CA SER A 52 -28.83 -13.46 5.81
C SER A 52 -29.98 -12.86 6.62
N THR A 53 -29.84 -11.59 7.05
CA THR A 53 -30.88 -10.82 7.74
C THR A 53 -31.87 -10.15 6.79
N GLY A 54 -31.79 -10.41 5.48
CA GLY A 54 -32.65 -9.80 4.46
C GLY A 54 -32.30 -8.35 4.09
N SER A 55 -31.22 -7.79 4.65
CA SER A 55 -30.76 -6.43 4.38
C SER A 55 -30.18 -6.29 2.98
N LEU A 56 -30.35 -5.11 2.38
CA LEU A 56 -29.79 -4.76 1.08
C LEU A 56 -28.25 -4.67 1.15
N ARG A 57 -27.59 -4.83 0.00
CA ARG A 57 -26.11 -4.79 -0.15
C ARG A 57 -25.61 -3.75 -1.14
N GLY A 58 -26.49 -3.18 -1.98
CA GLY A 58 -26.13 -2.13 -2.94
C GLY A 58 -26.14 -0.75 -2.28
N VAL A 59 -25.15 0.08 -2.62
CA VAL A 59 -25.01 1.47 -2.13
C VAL A 59 -25.23 2.52 -3.23
N CYS A 60 -25.55 2.08 -4.45
CA CYS A 60 -25.77 2.90 -5.64
C CYS A 60 -26.67 2.15 -6.61
N THR A 61 -27.47 2.87 -7.39
CA THR A 61 -28.30 2.33 -8.50
C THR A 61 -27.55 1.42 -9.46
N CYS A 62 -26.25 1.60 -9.64
CA CYS A 62 -25.44 0.75 -10.53
C CYS A 62 -25.30 -0.71 -10.05
N ALA A 63 -25.57 -1.00 -8.78
CA ALA A 63 -25.67 -2.36 -8.27
C ALA A 63 -26.87 -3.14 -8.88
N GLU A 64 -27.88 -2.42 -9.38
CA GLU A 64 -29.04 -2.95 -10.11
C GLU A 64 -28.83 -2.98 -11.63
N GLY A 65 -27.67 -2.53 -12.12
CA GLY A 65 -27.37 -2.41 -13.55
C GLY A 65 -27.85 -1.10 -14.20
N LYS A 66 -28.22 -0.09 -13.40
CA LYS A 66 -28.61 1.24 -13.89
C LYS A 66 -27.41 2.21 -13.91
N PRO A 67 -27.48 3.36 -14.60
CA PRO A 67 -26.48 4.42 -14.45
C PRO A 67 -26.39 4.92 -13.00
N CYS A 68 -25.19 5.34 -12.56
CA CYS A 68 -24.99 5.83 -11.19
C CYS A 68 -25.78 7.12 -10.94
N ASP A 69 -26.46 7.20 -9.80
CA ASP A 69 -27.04 8.45 -9.28
C ASP A 69 -26.01 9.20 -8.41
N PRO A 70 -25.64 10.44 -8.74
CA PRO A 70 -24.75 11.26 -7.90
C PRO A 70 -25.26 11.44 -6.46
N ALA A 71 -26.56 11.42 -6.23
CA ALA A 71 -27.18 11.58 -4.91
C ALA A 71 -26.94 10.38 -3.97
N ASP A 72 -26.62 9.20 -4.52
CA ASP A 72 -26.35 7.99 -3.73
C ASP A 72 -25.02 8.05 -2.98
N ARG A 73 -24.14 8.99 -3.35
CA ARG A 73 -22.81 9.11 -2.75
C ARG A 73 -22.89 9.52 -1.29
N GLN A 74 -22.36 8.67 -0.41
CA GLN A 74 -22.31 8.92 1.02
C GLN A 74 -20.90 9.31 1.48
N PHE A 75 -20.84 10.22 2.45
CA PHE A 75 -19.61 10.77 3.02
C PHE A 75 -19.61 10.62 4.54
N ASN A 76 -18.41 10.70 5.13
CA ASN A 76 -18.19 10.58 6.57
C ASN A 76 -18.78 9.29 7.20
N THR A 77 -18.65 8.17 6.49
CA THR A 77 -19.01 6.83 6.96
C THR A 77 -17.76 6.05 7.35
N LEU A 78 -17.85 5.20 8.38
CA LEU A 78 -16.72 4.38 8.81
C LEU A 78 -16.31 3.40 7.70
N ILE A 79 -17.27 2.63 7.16
CA ILE A 79 -17.07 1.88 5.92
C ILE A 79 -17.04 2.88 4.75
N PRO A 80 -15.94 3.00 3.97
CA PRO A 80 -15.89 3.95 2.86
C PRO A 80 -16.88 3.54 1.75
N TRP A 81 -17.86 4.39 1.45
CA TRP A 81 -18.91 4.12 0.45
C TRP A 81 -18.38 3.67 -0.91
N CYS A 82 -17.22 4.20 -1.34
CA CYS A 82 -16.61 3.85 -2.61
C CYS A 82 -16.21 2.37 -2.72
N LEU A 83 -15.94 1.68 -1.61
CA LEU A 83 -15.47 0.29 -1.64
C LEU A 83 -16.61 -0.69 -1.96
N PRO A 84 -17.79 -0.66 -1.30
CA PRO A 84 -18.95 -1.41 -1.78
C PRO A 84 -19.43 -0.97 -3.16
N HIS A 85 -19.34 0.32 -3.50
CA HIS A 85 -19.81 0.84 -4.80
C HIS A 85 -19.07 0.22 -6.00
N THR A 86 -17.77 -0.03 -5.88
CA THR A 86 -16.96 -0.56 -7.00
C THR A 86 -16.32 -1.92 -6.71
N GLY A 87 -16.58 -2.51 -5.55
CA GLY A 87 -15.97 -3.76 -5.09
C GLY A 87 -16.15 -4.93 -6.05
N ASN A 88 -17.36 -5.11 -6.61
CA ASN A 88 -17.64 -6.18 -7.57
C ASN A 88 -16.78 -6.11 -8.85
N ARG A 89 -16.18 -4.96 -9.16
CA ARG A 89 -15.31 -4.75 -10.33
C ARG A 89 -13.81 -4.88 -10.01
N HIS A 90 -13.45 -4.98 -8.73
CA HIS A 90 -12.06 -4.90 -8.25
C HIS A 90 -11.76 -5.95 -7.20
N ASN A 91 -12.32 -7.17 -7.36
CA ASN A 91 -12.14 -8.27 -6.43
C ASN A 91 -12.39 -7.87 -4.95
N HIS A 92 -13.50 -7.18 -4.72
CA HIS A 92 -13.92 -6.65 -3.42
C HIS A 92 -12.88 -5.75 -2.73
N TRP A 93 -11.96 -5.16 -3.50
CA TRP A 93 -10.86 -4.33 -2.98
C TRP A 93 -10.09 -5.03 -1.84
N ALA A 94 -9.91 -6.35 -1.97
CA ALA A 94 -9.24 -7.15 -0.95
C ALA A 94 -7.86 -6.55 -0.62
N GLY A 95 -7.62 -6.33 0.67
CA GLY A 95 -6.40 -5.74 1.21
C GLY A 95 -6.43 -4.22 1.43
N LEU A 96 -7.43 -3.45 0.96
CA LEU A 96 -7.54 -2.03 1.34
C LEU A 96 -7.84 -1.88 2.83
N TYR A 97 -7.17 -0.94 3.51
CA TYR A 97 -7.08 -0.89 4.99
C TYR A 97 -6.57 -2.19 5.63
N GLY A 98 -5.89 -3.05 4.87
CA GLY A 98 -5.38 -4.32 5.37
C GLY A 98 -4.24 -4.13 6.36
N ARG A 99 -4.21 -4.98 7.39
CA ARG A 99 -3.02 -5.14 8.24
C ARG A 99 -2.01 -6.06 7.60
N LEU A 100 -0.73 -5.72 7.77
CA LEU A 100 0.33 -6.70 7.59
C LEU A 100 0.15 -7.83 8.60
N GLU A 101 0.65 -9.00 8.25
CA GLU A 101 0.58 -10.20 9.08
C GLU A 101 1.97 -10.51 9.62
N TRP A 102 2.06 -10.96 10.87
CA TRP A 102 3.36 -11.26 11.50
C TRP A 102 4.12 -12.37 10.76
N ASP A 103 3.40 -13.41 10.34
CA ASP A 103 3.96 -14.51 9.54
C ASP A 103 3.92 -14.23 8.02
N GLY A 104 3.52 -13.02 7.65
CA GLY A 104 3.39 -12.59 6.26
C GLY A 104 4.60 -11.79 5.77
N PHE A 105 4.38 -11.02 4.71
CA PHE A 105 5.37 -10.14 4.11
C PHE A 105 4.72 -8.84 3.64
N PHE A 106 5.56 -7.84 3.38
CA PHE A 106 5.15 -6.61 2.69
C PHE A 106 4.88 -6.93 1.21
N SER A 107 3.71 -6.57 0.67
CA SER A 107 3.38 -6.87 -0.73
C SER A 107 4.38 -6.25 -1.71
N THR A 108 4.54 -4.93 -1.64
CA THR A 108 5.59 -4.18 -2.35
C THR A 108 5.85 -2.95 -1.50
N THR A 109 7.12 -2.63 -1.24
CA THR A 109 7.45 -1.41 -0.50
C THR A 109 6.98 -0.19 -1.29
N VAL A 110 6.02 0.55 -0.74
CA VAL A 110 5.41 1.71 -1.40
C VAL A 110 6.18 3.00 -1.13
N THR A 111 6.09 3.92 -2.08
CA THR A 111 6.65 5.28 -1.97
C THR A 111 5.81 6.22 -1.11
N ASN A 112 4.55 5.86 -0.84
CA ASN A 112 3.64 6.56 0.05
C ASN A 112 2.59 5.56 0.59
N PRO A 113 2.65 5.17 1.88
CA PRO A 113 1.74 4.19 2.45
C PRO A 113 0.33 4.77 2.70
N GLU A 114 -0.57 4.54 1.75
CA GLU A 114 -1.97 4.95 1.83
C GLU A 114 -2.92 3.74 1.94
N PRO A 115 -3.80 3.67 2.95
CA PRO A 115 -4.70 2.51 3.15
C PRO A 115 -5.66 2.22 1.99
N MET A 116 -6.00 3.24 1.19
CA MET A 116 -6.83 3.10 -0.02
C MET A 116 -6.03 3.15 -1.31
N GLY A 117 -4.69 3.18 -1.21
CA GLY A 117 -3.81 3.10 -2.38
C GLY A 117 -3.85 1.70 -3.01
N LYS A 118 -3.23 1.54 -4.18
CA LYS A 118 -3.21 0.26 -4.91
C LYS A 118 -2.65 -0.89 -4.05
N GLN A 119 -1.62 -0.61 -3.26
CA GLN A 119 -1.12 -1.50 -2.22
C GLN A 119 -1.75 -1.09 -0.88
N GLY A 120 -2.95 -1.60 -0.59
CA GLY A 120 -3.74 -1.19 0.57
C GLY A 120 -3.33 -1.81 1.91
N ARG A 121 -2.48 -2.86 1.88
CA ARG A 121 -2.03 -3.58 3.08
C ARG A 121 -0.79 -2.92 3.67
N VAL A 122 -1.02 -1.77 4.29
CA VAL A 122 0.03 -0.89 4.84
C VAL A 122 -0.15 -0.57 6.32
N LEU A 123 -1.16 -1.17 6.97
CA LEU A 123 -1.34 -1.00 8.41
C LEU A 123 -0.39 -1.91 9.17
N HIS A 124 0.10 -1.43 10.32
CA HIS A 124 0.86 -2.26 11.24
C HIS A 124 0.02 -3.49 11.67
N PRO A 125 0.63 -4.66 11.92
CA PRO A 125 -0.09 -5.87 12.35
C PRO A 125 -0.97 -5.70 13.60
N GLU A 126 -0.71 -4.68 14.42
CA GLU A 126 -1.32 -4.51 15.75
C GLU A 126 -1.65 -3.04 16.00
N GLN A 127 -0.67 -2.17 15.79
CA GLN A 127 -0.82 -0.74 16.05
C GLN A 127 -1.80 -0.09 15.06
N HIS A 128 -2.56 0.91 15.53
CA HIS A 128 -3.57 1.59 14.71
C HIS A 128 -2.95 2.73 13.87
N ARG A 129 -1.96 2.39 13.05
CA ARG A 129 -1.22 3.31 12.18
C ARG A 129 -0.77 2.61 10.90
N VAL A 130 -0.37 3.40 9.92
CA VAL A 130 0.42 2.90 8.80
C VAL A 130 1.85 2.54 9.24
N VAL A 131 2.51 1.72 8.43
CA VAL A 131 3.94 1.47 8.55
C VAL A 131 4.74 2.77 8.44
N SER A 132 5.77 2.86 9.26
CA SER A 132 6.71 3.96 9.34
C SER A 132 7.78 3.87 8.24
N VAL A 133 8.48 4.98 8.01
CA VAL A 133 9.67 5.02 7.13
C VAL A 133 10.67 3.91 7.50
N ARG A 134 10.92 3.70 8.80
CA ARG A 134 11.90 2.72 9.26
C ARG A 134 11.44 1.30 8.98
N GLU A 135 10.18 0.97 9.22
CA GLU A 135 9.61 -0.35 8.87
C GLU A 135 9.68 -0.61 7.37
N CYS A 136 9.35 0.37 6.52
CA CYS A 136 9.55 0.24 5.06
C CYS A 136 11.03 0.09 4.69
N SER A 137 11.95 0.76 5.39
CA SER A 137 13.39 0.61 5.10
C SER A 137 13.89 -0.79 5.46
N ARG A 138 13.33 -1.40 6.51
CA ARG A 138 13.61 -2.79 6.91
C ARG A 138 13.06 -3.79 5.90
N SER A 139 11.86 -3.58 5.34
CA SER A 139 11.33 -4.46 4.29
C SER A 139 12.20 -4.47 3.03
N GLN A 140 12.89 -3.36 2.73
CA GLN A 140 13.88 -3.28 1.66
C GLN A 140 15.26 -3.84 2.05
N GLY A 141 15.49 -4.21 3.30
CA GLY A 141 16.78 -4.70 3.77
C GLY A 141 17.87 -3.62 3.94
N PHE A 142 17.48 -2.36 4.13
CA PHE A 142 18.45 -1.33 4.51
C PHE A 142 19.00 -1.55 5.93
N PRO A 143 20.31 -1.31 6.15
CA PRO A 143 20.85 -1.17 7.49
C PRO A 143 20.17 -0.02 8.24
N ASP A 144 19.99 -0.16 9.55
CA ASP A 144 19.43 0.91 10.39
C ASP A 144 20.26 2.19 10.39
N THR A 145 21.56 2.03 10.18
CA THR A 145 22.52 3.12 10.09
C THR A 145 22.36 3.94 8.80
N TYR A 146 21.67 3.41 7.78
CA TYR A 146 21.42 4.12 6.53
C TYR A 146 20.57 5.37 6.78
N ARG A 147 20.99 6.49 6.19
CA ARG A 147 20.40 7.81 6.39
C ARG A 147 19.53 8.18 5.20
N PHE A 148 18.27 8.51 5.47
CA PHE A 148 17.35 9.12 4.52
C PHE A 148 17.15 10.60 4.88
N PHE A 149 17.00 11.46 3.88
CA PHE A 149 16.92 12.92 4.07
C PHE A 149 15.57 13.50 3.63
N GLY A 150 15.25 14.73 4.06
CA GLY A 150 13.99 15.41 3.71
C GLY A 150 12.82 15.12 4.67
N ASN A 151 11.61 15.45 4.23
CA ASN A 151 10.39 15.25 5.00
C ASN A 151 9.97 13.76 5.01
N VAL A 152 8.91 13.41 5.76
CA VAL A 152 8.45 12.01 5.90
C VAL A 152 8.07 11.38 4.56
N LEU A 153 7.42 12.13 3.66
CA LEU A 153 7.03 11.65 2.33
C LEU A 153 8.25 11.47 1.43
N ASP A 154 9.22 12.38 1.48
CA ASP A 154 10.48 12.25 0.72
C ASP A 154 11.23 10.99 1.13
N LYS A 155 11.27 10.69 2.43
CA LYS A 155 11.92 9.50 2.97
C LYS A 155 11.20 8.21 2.56
N HIS A 156 9.87 8.18 2.61
CA HIS A 156 9.12 7.03 2.07
C HIS A 156 9.38 6.84 0.58
N ARG A 157 9.45 7.92 -0.21
CA ARG A 157 9.76 7.86 -1.64
C ARG A 157 11.17 7.33 -1.90
N GLN A 158 12.18 7.79 -1.16
CA GLN A 158 13.55 7.29 -1.26
C GLN A 158 13.61 5.78 -0.98
N VAL A 159 12.94 5.32 0.07
CA VAL A 159 12.89 3.90 0.42
C VAL A 159 12.16 3.07 -0.65
N GLY A 160 11.00 3.52 -1.11
CA GLY A 160 10.18 2.79 -2.08
C GLY A 160 10.78 2.73 -3.48
N ASN A 161 11.50 3.78 -3.91
CA ASN A 161 12.17 3.82 -5.21
C ASN A 161 13.50 3.06 -5.24
N ALA A 162 14.08 2.75 -4.08
CA ALA A 162 15.37 2.09 -4.02
C ALA A 162 15.31 0.62 -4.41
N VAL A 163 16.41 0.12 -4.97
CA VAL A 163 16.66 -1.33 -5.09
C VAL A 163 17.07 -1.87 -3.72
N PRO A 164 16.49 -3.00 -3.25
CA PRO A 164 16.87 -3.63 -1.99
C PRO A 164 18.38 -3.93 -1.93
N PRO A 165 19.15 -3.42 -0.93
CA PRO A 165 20.58 -3.68 -0.84
C PRO A 165 20.98 -5.17 -0.86
N PRO A 166 20.23 -6.11 -0.25
CA PRO A 166 20.53 -7.54 -0.37
C PRO A 166 20.47 -8.05 -1.82
N LEU A 167 19.52 -7.56 -2.62
CA LEU A 167 19.40 -7.90 -4.04
C LEU A 167 20.57 -7.31 -4.84
N SER A 168 20.88 -6.02 -4.65
CA SER A 168 22.03 -5.38 -5.29
C SER A 168 23.35 -6.08 -4.95
N LYS A 169 23.52 -6.54 -3.71
CA LYS A 169 24.71 -7.29 -3.28
C LYS A 169 24.83 -8.62 -4.03
N ALA A 170 23.74 -9.38 -4.15
CA ALA A 170 23.76 -10.65 -4.88
C ALA A 170 24.16 -10.46 -6.35
N ILE A 171 23.58 -9.47 -7.03
CA ILE A 171 23.94 -9.11 -8.41
C ILE A 171 25.42 -8.68 -8.51
N GLY A 172 25.88 -7.84 -7.58
CA GLY A 172 27.26 -7.37 -7.54
C GLY A 172 28.29 -8.48 -7.32
N LEU A 173 27.93 -9.55 -6.62
CA LEU A 173 28.80 -10.72 -6.45
C LEU A 173 28.98 -11.49 -7.76
N GLU A 174 27.93 -11.62 -8.57
CA GLU A 174 28.05 -12.26 -9.89
C GLU A 174 28.92 -11.42 -10.84
N LEU A 175 28.73 -10.09 -10.86
CA LEU A 175 29.60 -9.19 -11.61
C LEU A 175 31.06 -9.31 -11.18
N LYS A 176 31.31 -9.38 -9.87
CA LYS A 176 32.66 -9.55 -9.32
C LYS A 176 33.31 -10.84 -9.83
N LYS A 177 32.57 -11.95 -9.92
CA LYS A 177 33.11 -13.22 -10.46
C LYS A 177 33.59 -13.05 -11.89
N CYS A 178 32.75 -12.49 -12.77
CA CYS A 178 33.11 -12.28 -14.18
C CYS A 178 34.34 -11.38 -14.34
N VAL A 179 34.46 -10.32 -13.53
CA VAL A 179 35.65 -9.44 -13.55
C VAL A 179 36.91 -10.20 -13.12
N LEU A 180 36.83 -10.99 -12.05
CA LEU A 180 37.96 -11.77 -11.55
C LEU A 180 38.40 -12.86 -12.53
N GLU A 181 37.45 -13.51 -13.23
CA GLU A 181 37.75 -14.49 -14.27
C GLU A 181 38.50 -13.81 -15.43
N LYS A 182 37.99 -12.68 -15.93
CA LYS A 182 38.65 -11.92 -16.99
C LYS A 182 40.05 -11.43 -16.61
N MET A 183 40.26 -11.06 -15.33
CA MET A 183 41.58 -10.67 -14.83
C MET A 183 42.58 -11.84 -14.77
N LYS A 184 42.12 -13.07 -14.52
CA LYS A 184 42.98 -14.27 -14.56
C LYS A 184 43.37 -14.64 -15.98
N GLU A 185 42.47 -14.45 -16.94
CA GLU A 185 42.73 -14.72 -18.36
C GLU A 185 43.70 -13.73 -19.00
N ASN A 186 43.86 -12.52 -18.45
CA ASN A 186 44.71 -11.48 -19.02
C ASN A 186 45.54 -10.72 -17.95
N PRO A 187 46.61 -11.33 -17.39
CA PRO A 187 47.36 -10.77 -16.25
C PRO A 187 48.09 -9.44 -16.54
N VAL A 188 48.24 -9.06 -17.81
CA VAL A 188 49.09 -7.94 -18.28
C VAL A 188 48.28 -6.68 -18.64
N GLY A 189 46.94 -6.73 -18.66
CA GLY A 189 46.09 -5.64 -19.15
C GLY A 189 45.85 -4.44 -18.20
N LEU A 190 46.54 -4.36 -17.07
CA LEU A 190 46.40 -3.24 -16.10
C LEU A 190 47.19 -1.98 -16.49
N THR A 191 47.97 -2.02 -17.58
CA THR A 191 48.73 -0.87 -18.08
C THR A 191 48.08 -0.13 -19.24
N ASP A 192 46.98 -0.65 -19.80
CA ASP A 192 46.29 0.04 -20.89
C ASP A 192 45.46 1.21 -20.30
N PRO A 193 45.71 2.46 -20.73
CA PRO A 193 45.01 3.62 -20.17
C PRO A 193 43.51 3.49 -20.42
N VAL A 194 42.71 3.74 -19.38
CA VAL A 194 41.25 3.86 -19.47
C VAL A 194 40.92 4.82 -20.61
N LYS A 195 40.33 4.31 -21.69
CA LYS A 195 39.82 5.17 -22.77
C LYS A 195 38.74 6.07 -22.18
N GLN A 196 39.05 7.35 -22.00
CA GLN A 196 38.05 8.37 -21.67
C GLN A 196 37.12 8.51 -22.87
N GLU A 197 35.93 7.92 -22.81
CA GLU A 197 34.85 8.30 -23.71
C GLU A 197 34.41 9.71 -23.34
N LYS A 198 34.68 10.67 -24.23
CA LYS A 198 34.14 12.02 -24.13
C LYS A 198 32.63 11.92 -24.24
N LEU A 199 31.93 12.31 -23.17
CA LEU A 199 30.49 12.55 -23.21
C LEU A 199 30.28 13.86 -23.98
N GLU A 200 29.94 13.77 -25.26
CA GLU A 200 29.50 14.95 -26.03
C GLU A 200 28.11 15.34 -25.53
N LEU A 201 28.06 16.42 -24.76
CA LEU A 201 26.82 17.15 -24.46
C LEU A 201 26.53 18.04 -25.67
N SER A 202 25.47 17.70 -26.40
CA SER A 202 24.85 18.58 -27.38
C SER A 202 24.10 19.70 -26.66
N ASP A 203 24.41 20.95 -27.00
CA ASP A 203 23.75 22.18 -26.52
C ASP A 203 22.23 22.21 -26.77
#